data_AF-A0A6L7QNF4-F1
#
_entry.id   AF-A0A6L7QNF4-F1
#
_cell.length_a   1.000
_cell.length_b   1.000
_cell.length_c   1.000
_cell.angle_alpha   90.00
_cell.angle_beta   90.00
_cell.angle_gamma   90.00
#
_symmetry.space_group_name_H-M   'P 1'
#
loop_
_entity.id
_entity.type
_entity.pdbx_description
1 polymer ?
#
loop_
_entity_poly.entity_id
_entity_poly.type
_entity_poly.pdbx_seq_one_letter_code
_entity_poly.pdbx_strand_id
1 'polypeptide(L)'
;MKRVSIYLLGAVIIVAAIFVYLFFRPDIAARVFFAAAPSPVEMNLRHVYNVPAADKKTVAIVAAANLFIDSLDDNQRQAATYRFTDNAQRSNWSNFPEGMVPRGGV
;
A
#
# COMPACT_ATOMS: atom_id res chain seq x y z
N MET A 1 7.28 54.87 -19.42
CA MET A 1 6.73 53.80 -20.27
C MET A 1 7.72 52.67 -20.59
N LYS A 2 8.95 52.93 -21.07
CA LYS A 2 9.90 51.86 -21.48
C LYS A 2 10.33 50.90 -20.34
N ARG A 3 10.54 51.41 -19.13
CA ARG A 3 10.95 50.58 -17.96
C ARG A 3 9.85 49.60 -17.52
N VAL A 4 8.61 50.06 -17.45
CA VAL A 4 7.44 49.22 -17.12
C VAL A 4 7.26 48.09 -18.15
N SER A 5 7.51 48.39 -19.44
CA SER A 5 7.48 47.41 -20.52
C SER A 5 8.60 46.36 -20.43
N ILE A 6 9.80 46.73 -19.98
CA ILE A 6 10.92 45.78 -19.77
C ILE A 6 10.62 44.85 -18.59
N TYR A 7 10.06 45.36 -17.49
CA TYR A 7 9.67 44.53 -16.35
C TYR A 7 8.53 43.57 -16.70
N LEU A 8 7.55 44.01 -17.47
CA LEU A 8 6.48 43.16 -17.98
C LEU A 8 7.02 42.05 -18.90
N LEU A 9 7.94 42.38 -19.81
CA LEU A 9 8.56 41.39 -20.68
C LEU A 9 9.37 40.36 -19.89
N GLY A 10 10.13 40.81 -18.88
CA GLY A 10 10.86 39.92 -17.97
C GLY A 10 9.94 38.99 -17.18
N ALA A 11 8.81 39.51 -16.67
CA ALA A 11 7.83 38.70 -15.95
C ALA A 11 7.20 37.62 -16.84
N VAL A 12 6.87 37.95 -18.10
CA VAL A 12 6.30 36.99 -19.06
C VAL A 12 7.29 35.86 -19.36
N ILE A 13 8.57 36.17 -19.53
CA ILE A 13 9.62 35.16 -19.79
C ILE A 13 9.75 34.21 -18.59
N ILE A 14 9.73 34.75 -17.36
CA ILE A 14 9.83 33.94 -16.14
C ILE A 14 8.62 33.01 -16.01
N VAL A 15 7.42 33.53 -16.24
CA VAL A 15 6.19 32.70 -16.20
C VAL A 15 6.24 31.61 -17.27
N ALA A 16 6.63 31.94 -18.50
CA ALA A 16 6.77 30.96 -19.58
C ALA A 16 7.80 29.86 -19.24
N ALA A 17 8.95 30.23 -18.67
CA ALA A 17 9.97 29.28 -18.23
C ALA A 17 9.46 28.33 -17.12
N ILE A 18 8.67 28.85 -16.16
CA ILE A 18 8.02 28.04 -15.12
C ILE A 18 7.04 27.05 -15.76
N PHE A 19 6.23 27.49 -16.72
CA PHE A 19 5.28 26.61 -17.41
C PHE A 19 5.98 25.51 -18.21
N VAL A 20 7.06 25.83 -18.93
CA VAL A 20 7.86 24.84 -19.67
C VAL A 20 8.48 23.83 -18.70
N TYR A 21 9.06 24.30 -17.59
CA TYR A 21 9.64 23.41 -16.57
C TYR A 21 8.60 22.45 -15.97
N LEU A 22 7.40 22.95 -15.66
CA LEU A 22 6.30 22.14 -15.12
C LEU A 22 5.71 21.17 -16.16
N PHE A 23 5.71 21.53 -17.46
CA PHE A 23 5.29 20.62 -18.54
C PHE A 23 6.19 19.38 -18.65
N PHE A 24 7.50 19.54 -18.49
CA PHE A 24 8.46 18.42 -18.49
C PHE A 24 8.58 17.71 -17.12
N ARG A 25 7.88 18.19 -16.08
CA ARG A 25 7.85 17.63 -14.73
C ARG A 25 6.41 17.38 -14.26
N PRO A 26 5.71 16.40 -14.87
CA PRO A 26 4.32 16.11 -14.54
C PRO A 26 4.12 15.72 -13.07
N ASP A 27 5.17 15.18 -12.42
CA ASP A 27 5.21 14.88 -10.98
C ASP A 27 5.06 16.13 -10.10
N ILE A 28 5.73 17.23 -10.48
CA ILE A 28 5.66 18.51 -9.76
C ILE A 28 4.38 19.24 -10.16
N ALA A 29 4.02 19.25 -11.44
CA ALA A 29 2.79 19.88 -11.93
C ALA A 29 1.53 19.30 -11.26
N ALA A 30 1.48 17.97 -11.07
CA ALA A 30 0.38 17.31 -10.36
C ALA A 30 0.25 17.78 -8.89
N ARG A 31 1.38 18.02 -8.21
CA ARG A 31 1.42 18.51 -6.83
C ARG A 31 1.04 19.99 -6.71
N VAL A 32 1.52 20.82 -7.64
CA VAL A 32 1.32 22.29 -7.63
C VAL A 32 -0.08 22.68 -8.08
N PHE A 33 -0.63 22.04 -9.13
CA PHE A 33 -1.89 22.46 -9.73
C PHE A 33 -3.11 21.62 -9.31
N PHE A 34 -2.91 20.33 -9.01
CA PHE A 34 -4.02 19.41 -8.81
C PHE A 34 -4.15 18.88 -7.39
N ALA A 35 -3.32 19.36 -6.45
CA ALA A 35 -3.23 18.85 -5.08
C ALA A 35 -3.18 17.30 -5.02
N ALA A 36 -2.62 16.69 -6.07
CA ALA A 36 -2.72 15.25 -6.28
C ALA A 36 -1.74 14.54 -5.34
N ALA A 37 -2.36 13.74 -4.46
CA ALA A 37 -1.83 12.98 -3.34
C ALA A 37 -1.41 13.84 -2.14
N PRO A 38 -2.18 13.84 -1.02
CA PRO A 38 -1.52 14.01 0.27
C PRO A 38 -0.33 13.05 0.29
N SER A 39 0.80 13.48 0.86
CA SER A 39 1.86 12.55 1.27
C SER A 39 1.18 11.34 1.91
N PRO A 40 1.54 10.10 1.53
CA PRO A 40 0.99 8.91 2.17
C PRO A 40 0.94 9.19 3.66
N VAL A 41 -0.26 9.11 4.26
CA VAL A 41 -0.39 9.35 5.70
C VAL A 41 0.61 8.42 6.35
N GLU A 42 1.66 8.98 6.94
CA GLU A 42 2.61 8.21 7.71
C GLU A 42 1.82 7.66 8.89
N MET A 43 1.31 6.44 8.71
CA MET A 43 0.75 5.68 9.80
C MET A 43 1.92 5.40 10.72
N ASN A 44 1.96 6.09 11.86
CA ASN A 44 2.90 5.81 12.91
C ASN A 44 2.58 4.40 13.41
N LEU A 45 3.20 3.40 12.78
CA LEU A 45 3.00 2.00 13.11
C LEU A 45 3.32 1.87 14.60
N ARG A 46 2.39 1.31 15.39
CA ARG A 46 2.66 1.07 16.79
C ARG A 46 3.77 0.01 16.86
N HIS A 47 5.01 0.45 17.06
CA HIS A 47 6.20 -0.40 17.09
C HIS A 47 6.22 -1.36 18.29
N VAL A 48 5.28 -1.19 19.23
CA VAL A 48 5.14 -2.01 20.43
C VAL A 48 3.80 -2.73 20.36
N TYR A 49 3.72 -3.73 19.48
CA TYR A 49 2.73 -4.78 19.64
C TYR A 49 3.25 -5.73 20.71
N ASN A 50 2.69 -5.65 21.92
CA ASN A 50 2.86 -6.71 22.91
C ASN A 50 2.05 -7.91 22.41
N VAL A 51 2.70 -8.80 21.67
CA VAL A 51 2.09 -10.05 21.22
C VAL A 51 1.99 -10.96 22.45
N PRO A 52 0.78 -11.21 22.98
CA PRO A 52 0.64 -12.10 24.11
C PRO A 52 1.13 -13.49 23.71
N ALA A 53 1.64 -14.26 24.68
CA ALA A 53 1.94 -15.66 24.46
C ALA A 53 0.68 -16.37 23.93
N ALA A 54 0.89 -17.31 23.00
CA ALA A 54 -0.20 -18.13 22.48
C ALA A 54 -0.92 -18.85 23.63
N ASP A 55 -2.24 -18.79 23.63
CA ASP A 55 -3.02 -19.50 24.65
C ASP A 55 -3.04 -21.02 24.38
N LYS A 56 -3.57 -21.79 25.34
CA LYS A 56 -3.64 -23.25 25.23
C LYS A 56 -4.43 -23.73 24.00
N LYS A 57 -5.45 -22.97 23.56
CA LYS A 57 -6.26 -23.34 22.39
C LYS A 57 -5.46 -23.12 21.11
N THR A 58 -4.79 -21.99 20.98
CA THR A 58 -3.88 -21.72 19.85
C THR A 58 -2.81 -22.80 19.75
N VAL A 59 -2.19 -23.17 20.88
CA VAL A 59 -1.18 -24.24 20.91
C VAL A 59 -1.76 -25.58 20.45
N ALA A 60 -2.95 -25.96 20.92
CA ALA A 60 -3.60 -27.21 20.52
C ALA A 60 -3.95 -27.24 19.01
N ILE A 61 -4.45 -26.13 18.47
CA ILE A 61 -4.77 -26.02 17.04
C ILE A 61 -3.51 -26.13 16.18
N VAL A 62 -2.44 -25.45 16.57
CA VAL A 62 -1.14 -25.52 15.85
C VAL A 62 -0.58 -26.94 15.90
N ALA A 63 -0.65 -27.60 17.05
CA ALA A 63 -0.20 -29.00 17.19
C ALA A 63 -1.00 -29.94 16.28
N ALA A 64 -2.33 -29.82 16.23
CA ALA A 64 -3.17 -30.63 15.37
C ALA A 64 -2.90 -30.38 13.87
N ALA A 65 -2.71 -29.12 13.48
CA ALA A 65 -2.36 -28.75 12.10
C ALA A 65 -1.02 -29.35 11.68
N ASN A 66 0.00 -29.29 12.55
CA ASN A 66 1.30 -29.90 12.27
C ASN A 66 1.20 -31.42 12.16
N LEU A 67 0.46 -32.09 13.06
CA LEU A 67 0.22 -33.53 12.99
C LEU A 67 -0.44 -33.94 11.67
N PHE A 68 -1.43 -33.16 11.20
CA PHE A 68 -2.07 -33.40 9.91
C PHE A 68 -1.05 -33.26 8.77
N ILE A 69 -0.33 -32.13 8.71
CA ILE A 69 0.69 -31.88 7.68
C ILE A 69 1.75 -32.99 7.68
N ASP A 70 2.17 -33.47 8.85
CA ASP A 70 3.16 -34.54 9.00
C ASP A 70 2.67 -35.92 8.56
N SER A 71 1.35 -36.15 8.58
CA SER A 71 0.76 -37.39 8.07
C SER A 71 0.73 -37.49 6.53
N LEU A 72 1.02 -36.39 5.83
CA LEU A 72 0.95 -36.31 4.36
C LEU A 72 2.24 -36.81 3.72
N ASP A 73 2.09 -37.53 2.60
CA ASP A 73 3.19 -37.80 1.68
C ASP A 73 3.66 -36.51 0.98
N ASP A 74 4.78 -36.59 0.23
CA ASP A 74 5.39 -35.42 -0.40
C ASP A 74 4.46 -34.72 -1.39
N ASN A 75 3.71 -35.47 -2.20
CA ASN A 75 2.79 -34.92 -3.19
C ASN A 75 1.59 -34.24 -2.52
N GLN A 76 1.03 -34.88 -1.49
CA GLN A 76 -0.07 -34.35 -0.70
C GLN A 76 0.34 -33.09 0.06
N ARG A 77 1.53 -33.09 0.68
CA ARG A 77 2.07 -31.93 1.39
C ARG A 77 2.32 -30.75 0.46
N GLN A 78 2.83 -31.02 -0.74
CA GLN A 78 3.03 -29.98 -1.76
C GLN A 78 1.69 -29.36 -2.20
N ALA A 79 0.62 -30.14 -2.30
CA ALA A 79 -0.71 -29.64 -2.64
C ALA A 79 -1.37 -28.86 -1.48
N ALA A 80 -1.07 -29.21 -0.23
CA ALA A 80 -1.69 -28.65 0.96
C ALA A 80 -0.97 -27.40 1.53
N THR A 81 0.27 -27.13 1.11
CA THR A 81 1.09 -26.05 1.67
C THR A 81 1.54 -25.05 0.62
N TYR A 82 1.52 -23.77 0.97
CA TYR A 82 2.01 -22.68 0.14
C TYR A 82 2.98 -21.81 0.94
N ARG A 83 4.03 -21.32 0.28
CA ARG A 83 4.94 -20.36 0.91
C ARG A 83 4.20 -19.05 1.17
N PHE A 84 4.31 -18.52 2.38
CA PHE A 84 3.73 -17.21 2.72
C PHE A 84 4.28 -16.06 1.86
N THR A 85 5.48 -16.23 1.29
CA THR A 85 6.10 -15.26 0.39
C THR A 85 5.65 -15.41 -1.08
N ASP A 86 4.86 -16.42 -1.42
CA ASP A 86 4.33 -16.61 -2.76
C ASP A 86 3.14 -15.66 -2.99
N ASN A 87 3.44 -14.50 -3.57
CA ASN A 87 2.42 -13.48 -3.85
C ASN A 87 1.42 -13.90 -4.93
N ALA A 88 1.80 -14.79 -5.86
CA ALA A 88 0.92 -15.27 -6.92
C ALA A 88 -0.13 -16.25 -6.37
N GLN A 89 0.24 -17.06 -5.38
CA GLN A 89 -0.72 -17.90 -4.66
C GLN A 89 -1.60 -17.08 -3.71
N ARG A 90 -0.99 -16.12 -3.00
CA ARG A 90 -1.73 -15.27 -2.05
C ARG A 90 -2.76 -14.36 -2.70
N SER A 91 -2.59 -13.97 -3.96
CA SER A 91 -3.63 -13.21 -4.69
C SER A 91 -4.92 -14.01 -4.88
N ASN A 92 -4.86 -15.35 -4.79
CA ASN A 92 -6.03 -16.21 -4.90
C ASN A 92 -6.76 -16.41 -3.55
N TRP A 93 -6.20 -15.91 -2.45
CA TRP A 93 -6.82 -16.03 -1.13
C TRP A 93 -7.94 -14.97 -1.02
N SER A 94 -9.16 -15.38 -1.36
CA SER A 94 -10.32 -14.49 -1.18
C SER A 94 -10.46 -14.14 0.30
N ASN A 95 -10.28 -12.85 0.62
CA ASN A 95 -10.70 -12.29 1.89
C ASN A 95 -12.08 -11.61 1.78
N PHE A 96 -12.71 -11.70 0.61
CA PHE A 96 -13.96 -11.02 0.35
C PHE A 96 -15.08 -11.87 0.96
N PRO A 97 -15.86 -11.33 1.90
CA PRO A 97 -17.01 -12.06 2.41
C PRO A 97 -17.97 -12.36 1.25
N GLU A 98 -18.58 -13.53 1.27
CA GLU A 98 -19.57 -13.97 0.25
C GLU A 98 -20.84 -13.09 0.21
N GLY A 99 -20.92 -12.07 1.06
CA GLY A 99 -21.96 -11.06 1.08
C GLY A 99 -21.58 -9.84 1.92
N MET A 100 -22.41 -8.81 1.87
CA MET A 100 -22.26 -7.64 2.75
C MET A 100 -22.57 -8.03 4.20
N VAL A 101 -21.53 -8.21 5.00
CA VAL A 101 -21.66 -8.33 6.46
C VAL A 101 -21.68 -6.92 7.07
N PRO A 102 -22.68 -6.55 7.89
CA PRO A 102 -22.68 -5.29 8.61
C PRO A 102 -21.42 -5.18 9.48
N ARG A 103 -20.60 -4.16 9.24
CA ARG A 103 -19.42 -3.86 10.05
C ARG A 103 -19.81 -2.75 11.02
N GLY A 104 -19.59 -2.96 12.32
CA GLY A 104 -19.92 -1.97 13.36
C GLY A 104 -18.98 -0.76 13.29
N GLY A 105 -19.23 0.14 12.34
CA GLY A 105 -18.38 1.29 12.08
C GLY A 105 -18.73 2.05 10.80
N VAL A 106 -20.01 2.43 10.65
CA VAL A 106 -20.43 3.74 10.14
C VAL A 106 -21.72 4.12 10.86
#